data_AF-A0A934H248-F1
#
_entry.id   AF-A0A934H248-F1
#
_cell.length_a   1.000
_cell.length_b   1.000
_cell.length_c   1.000
_cell.angle_alpha   90.00
_cell.angle_beta   90.00
_cell.angle_gamma   90.00
#
_symmetry.space_group_name_H-M   'P 1'
#
loop_
_entity.id
_entity.type
_entity.pdbx_description
1 polymer ?
#
loop_
_entity_poly.entity_id
_entity_poly.type
_entity_poly.pdbx_seq_one_letter_code
_entity_poly.pdbx_strand_id
1 'polypeptide(L)'
;MQNKMEAPIVQPIRDDRQFLHTRTAGFEVPLFQSLATAVIVGLVTLAIALVFDWLDPLKPTVTMAGLSLAGWWLYSLKRWTRLTGPDPVQVQMRSVDHDGNPATPKIVRVQIDKVTENGHVKQTRMFDLPATEDQLSALAEGLLKQNRSFSEREWTGAGRPFSVDEFRKLRAEFIRRELVALKSEKDARQGYTLTDDGKAVLEQFLSE
;
A
#
# COMPACT_ATOMS: atom_id res chain seq x y z
N MET A 1 17.63 22.56 -50.46
CA MET A 1 18.26 21.64 -49.50
C MET A 1 17.53 21.78 -48.16
N GLN A 2 16.58 20.87 -47.88
CA GLN A 2 15.83 20.88 -46.61
C GLN A 2 16.69 20.23 -45.53
N ASN A 3 17.03 21.01 -44.51
CA ASN A 3 17.80 20.55 -43.36
C ASN A 3 16.87 19.72 -42.46
N LYS A 4 17.04 18.40 -42.49
CA LYS A 4 16.25 17.44 -41.72
C LYS A 4 16.68 17.55 -40.26
N MET A 5 15.93 18.32 -39.46
CA MET A 5 16.14 18.37 -38.01
C MET A 5 15.79 17.00 -37.44
N GLU A 6 16.80 16.19 -37.17
CA GLU A 6 16.64 14.96 -36.38
C GLU A 6 16.27 15.37 -34.96
N ALA A 7 15.09 14.94 -34.52
CA ALA A 7 14.63 15.19 -33.16
C ALA A 7 15.63 14.58 -32.16
N PRO A 8 15.97 15.30 -31.07
CA PRO A 8 16.87 14.78 -30.07
C PRO A 8 16.31 13.46 -29.51
N ILE A 9 17.12 12.41 -29.59
CA ILE A 9 16.81 11.13 -28.96
C ILE A 9 16.85 11.39 -27.45
N VAL A 10 15.68 11.63 -26.86
CA VAL A 10 15.51 11.65 -25.42
C VAL A 10 15.75 10.22 -24.95
N GLN A 11 16.97 9.92 -24.51
CA GLN A 11 17.23 8.65 -23.86
C GLN A 11 16.36 8.58 -22.61
N PRO A 12 15.57 7.52 -22.41
CA PRO A 12 14.81 7.35 -21.19
C PRO A 12 15.82 7.41 -20.03
N ILE A 13 15.62 8.36 -19.12
CA ILE A 13 16.40 8.43 -17.88
C ILE A 13 16.23 7.06 -17.22
N ARG A 14 17.31 6.26 -17.26
CA ARG A 14 17.35 4.94 -16.64
C ARG A 14 17.24 5.20 -15.15
N ASP A 15 16.04 5.02 -14.62
CA ASP A 15 15.76 5.24 -13.20
C ASP A 15 16.34 4.03 -12.46
N ASP A 16 17.64 4.08 -12.14
CA ASP A 16 18.38 3.02 -11.43
C ASP A 16 17.72 2.63 -10.10
N ARG A 17 16.76 3.44 -9.62
CA ARG A 17 15.89 3.17 -8.48
C ARG A 17 14.94 1.98 -8.68
N GLN A 18 14.69 1.54 -9.92
CA GLN A 18 13.94 0.30 -10.17
C GLN A 18 14.62 -0.94 -9.59
N PHE A 19 15.96 -0.92 -9.42
CA PHE A 19 16.67 -2.03 -8.80
C PHE A 19 16.31 -2.23 -7.33
N LEU A 20 15.96 -1.17 -6.59
CA LEU A 20 15.59 -1.28 -5.16
C LEU A 20 14.30 -2.05 -4.92
N HIS A 21 13.40 -2.10 -5.92
CA HIS A 21 12.16 -2.86 -5.86
C HIS A 21 12.29 -4.30 -6.38
N THR A 22 13.47 -4.71 -6.84
CA THR A 22 13.68 -6.11 -7.23
C THR A 22 13.78 -6.98 -5.97
N ARG A 23 13.13 -8.16 -5.99
CA ARG A 23 13.15 -9.11 -4.85
C ARG A 23 14.57 -9.47 -4.40
N THR A 24 15.54 -9.42 -5.31
CA THR A 24 16.97 -9.59 -5.06
C THR A 24 17.53 -8.51 -4.13
N ALA A 25 17.22 -7.22 -4.38
CA ALA A 25 17.69 -6.13 -3.52
C ALA A 25 17.11 -6.22 -2.10
N GLY A 26 15.86 -6.67 -1.96
CA GLY A 26 15.20 -6.88 -0.67
C GLY A 26 15.83 -7.96 0.21
N PHE A 27 16.61 -8.88 -0.38
CA PHE A 27 17.33 -9.92 0.35
C PHE A 27 18.81 -9.56 0.57
N GLU A 28 19.47 -9.07 -0.49
CA GLU A 28 20.91 -8.82 -0.50
C GLU A 28 21.30 -7.67 0.44
N VAL A 29 20.57 -6.55 0.41
CA VAL A 29 20.92 -5.38 1.23
C VAL A 29 20.84 -5.69 2.73
N PRO A 30 19.74 -6.28 3.26
CA PRO A 30 19.70 -6.71 4.66
C PRO A 30 20.79 -7.70 5.03
N LEU A 31 21.13 -8.62 4.12
CA LEU A 31 22.17 -9.63 4.36
C LEU A 31 23.53 -8.97 4.55
N PHE A 32 23.96 -8.11 3.61
CA PHE A 32 25.25 -7.41 3.72
C PHE A 32 25.33 -6.51 4.95
N GLN A 33 24.24 -5.81 5.28
CA GLN A 33 24.19 -5.00 6.51
C GLN A 33 24.34 -5.86 7.76
N SER A 34 23.63 -6.98 7.84
CA SER A 34 23.72 -7.91 8.98
C SER A 34 25.12 -8.53 9.13
N LEU A 35 25.77 -8.85 8.00
CA LEU A 35 27.13 -9.38 7.99
C LEU A 35 28.14 -8.35 8.53
N ALA A 36 28.05 -7.10 8.08
CA ALA A 36 28.89 -6.01 8.58
C ALA A 36 28.70 -5.80 10.09
N THR A 37 27.45 -5.77 10.57
CA THR A 37 27.13 -5.66 12.00
C THR A 37 27.69 -6.83 12.80
N ALA A 38 27.55 -8.07 12.31
CA ALA A 38 28.05 -9.26 12.98
C ALA A 38 29.58 -9.26 13.13
N VAL A 39 30.31 -8.82 12.10
CA VAL A 39 31.78 -8.67 12.16
C VAL A 39 32.18 -7.65 13.22
N ILE A 40 31.52 -6.48 13.26
CA ILE A 40 31.81 -5.45 14.26
C ILE A 40 31.55 -5.97 15.68
N VAL A 41 30.40 -6.60 15.92
CA VAL A 41 30.07 -7.19 17.22
C VAL A 41 31.07 -8.28 17.61
N GLY A 42 31.48 -9.13 16.66
CA GLY A 42 32.50 -10.15 16.86
C GLY A 42 33.84 -9.54 17.30
N LEU A 43 34.34 -8.53 16.59
CA LEU A 43 35.61 -7.86 16.93
C LEU A 43 35.56 -7.22 18.32
N VAL A 44 34.45 -6.54 18.66
CA VAL A 44 34.26 -5.93 19.99
C VAL A 44 34.20 -7.01 21.09
N THR A 45 33.46 -8.10 20.86
CA THR A 45 33.34 -9.20 21.82
C THR A 45 34.69 -9.88 22.05
N LEU A 46 35.47 -10.09 20.98
CA LEU A 46 36.81 -10.66 21.06
C LEU A 46 37.76 -9.76 21.86
N ALA A 47 37.75 -8.45 21.58
CA ALA A 47 38.58 -7.49 22.30
C ALA A 47 38.26 -7.49 23.81
N ILE A 48 36.97 -7.53 24.17
CA ILE A 48 36.53 -7.65 25.57
C ILE A 48 37.03 -8.97 26.18
N ALA A 49 36.80 -10.10 25.51
CA ALA A 49 37.20 -11.41 26.02
C ALA A 49 38.71 -11.52 26.29
N LEU A 50 39.53 -10.89 25.44
CA LEU A 50 40.98 -10.82 25.62
C LEU A 50 41.38 -9.90 26.77
N VAL A 51 40.72 -8.75 26.96
CA VAL A 51 40.98 -7.83 28.08
C VAL A 51 40.67 -8.46 29.43
N PHE A 52 39.67 -9.34 29.49
CA PHE A 52 39.26 -10.04 30.72
C PHE A 52 39.85 -11.45 30.86
N ASP A 53 40.81 -11.82 30.00
CA ASP A 53 41.55 -13.08 30.04
C ASP A 53 40.63 -14.32 30.13
N TRP A 54 39.55 -14.31 29.34
CA TRP A 54 38.63 -15.44 29.29
C TRP A 54 39.33 -16.69 28.76
N LEU A 55 39.13 -17.82 29.43
CA LEU A 55 39.79 -19.10 29.11
C LEU A 55 39.58 -19.57 27.66
N ASP A 56 38.46 -19.17 27.06
CA ASP A 56 38.11 -19.50 25.68
C ASP A 56 37.35 -18.30 25.04
N PRO A 57 38.07 -17.31 24.50
CA PRO A 57 37.48 -16.07 24.00
C PRO A 57 36.73 -16.28 22.67
N LEU A 58 37.00 -17.38 21.95
CA LEU A 58 36.40 -17.66 20.65
C LEU A 58 34.93 -18.08 20.75
N LYS A 59 34.58 -18.92 21.73
CA LYS A 59 33.20 -19.38 21.94
C LYS A 59 32.19 -18.23 22.09
N PRO A 60 32.36 -17.28 23.04
CA PRO A 60 31.43 -16.18 23.19
C PRO A 60 31.48 -15.22 22.00
N THR A 61 32.66 -15.02 21.38
CA THR A 61 32.80 -14.20 20.17
C THR A 61 31.93 -14.70 19.02
N VAL A 62 32.05 -15.99 18.68
CA VAL A 62 31.29 -16.61 17.59
C VAL A 62 29.79 -16.64 17.92
N THR A 63 29.45 -16.93 19.18
CA THR A 63 28.05 -16.95 19.63
C THR A 63 27.40 -15.57 19.50
N MET A 64 28.06 -14.52 19.98
CA MET A 64 27.54 -13.15 19.90
C MET A 64 27.46 -12.65 18.45
N ALA A 65 28.48 -12.91 17.63
CA ALA A 65 28.45 -12.57 16.20
C ALA A 65 27.28 -13.26 15.48
N GLY A 66 27.06 -14.55 15.74
CA GLY A 66 25.95 -15.31 15.15
C GLY A 66 24.58 -14.81 15.58
N LEU A 67 24.38 -14.50 16.86
CA LEU A 67 23.13 -13.93 17.38
C LEU A 67 22.86 -12.55 16.78
N SER A 68 23.89 -11.70 16.69
CA SER A 68 23.75 -10.37 16.06
C SER A 68 23.45 -10.46 14.58
N LEU A 69 24.09 -11.37 13.84
CA LEU A 69 23.79 -11.62 12.42
C LEU A 69 22.31 -11.98 12.24
N ALA A 70 21.84 -13.01 12.95
CA ALA A 70 20.47 -13.48 12.83
C ALA A 70 19.44 -12.41 13.28
N GLY A 71 19.69 -11.76 14.42
CA GLY A 71 18.80 -10.74 14.96
C GLY A 71 18.70 -9.51 14.04
N TRP A 72 19.84 -9.01 13.55
CA TRP A 72 19.85 -7.85 12.66
C TRP A 72 19.25 -8.17 11.30
N TRP A 73 19.52 -9.36 10.75
CA TRP A 73 18.95 -9.77 9.48
C TRP A 73 17.43 -9.87 9.54
N LEU A 74 16.87 -10.52 10.57
CA LEU A 74 15.42 -10.61 10.77
C LEU A 74 14.77 -9.24 11.00
N TYR A 75 15.42 -8.37 11.78
CA TYR A 75 14.96 -7.00 12.00
C TYR A 75 14.89 -6.21 10.69
N SER A 76 15.97 -6.25 9.91
CA SER A 76 16.06 -5.56 8.63
C SER A 76 15.09 -6.12 7.60
N LEU A 77 14.87 -7.44 7.57
CA LEU A 77 13.86 -8.06 6.70
C LEU A 77 12.45 -7.59 7.09
N LYS A 78 12.11 -7.62 8.38
CA LYS A 78 10.81 -7.12 8.88
C LYS A 78 10.61 -5.64 8.56
N ARG A 79 11.64 -4.83 8.77
CA ARG A 79 11.60 -3.39 8.45
C ARG A 79 11.45 -3.16 6.95
N TRP A 80 12.20 -3.89 6.13
CA TRP A 80 12.09 -3.81 4.68
C TRP A 80 10.67 -4.17 4.24
N THR A 81 10.12 -5.31 4.68
CA THR A 81 8.73 -5.70 4.35
C THR A 81 7.67 -4.72 4.83
N ARG A 82 7.96 -3.90 5.85
CA ARG A 82 7.07 -2.84 6.31
C ARG A 82 7.15 -1.59 5.43
N LEU A 83 8.32 -1.30 4.88
CA LEU A 83 8.57 -0.16 3.99
C LEU A 83 8.21 -0.45 2.53
N THR A 84 8.37 -1.70 2.11
CA THR A 84 8.04 -2.17 0.75
C THR A 84 6.74 -2.97 0.70
N GLY A 85 6.13 -3.20 1.86
CA GLY A 85 4.76 -3.68 1.95
C GLY A 85 3.81 -2.66 1.31
N PRO A 86 2.57 -3.07 0.98
CA PRO A 86 1.58 -2.15 0.43
C PRO A 86 1.45 -0.95 1.37
N ASP A 87 1.82 0.23 0.89
CA ASP A 87 1.73 1.46 1.66
C ASP A 87 0.29 1.65 2.14
N PRO A 88 0.09 2.17 3.37
CA PRO A 88 -1.24 2.57 3.80
C PRO A 88 -1.73 3.63 2.82
N VAL A 89 -2.77 3.28 2.06
CA VAL A 89 -3.46 4.19 1.14
C VAL A 89 -4.02 5.32 1.99
N GLN A 90 -3.36 6.49 1.93
CA GLN A 90 -3.87 7.68 2.56
C GLN A 90 -4.93 8.26 1.64
N VAL A 91 -6.17 8.22 2.13
CA VAL A 91 -7.33 8.73 1.41
C VAL A 91 -7.69 10.06 2.01
N GLN A 92 -7.39 11.15 1.29
CA GLN A 92 -7.87 12.47 1.67
C GLN A 92 -9.26 12.66 1.07
N MET A 93 -10.25 12.87 1.93
CA MET A 93 -11.59 13.26 1.54
C MET A 93 -11.67 14.77 1.50
N ARG A 94 -12.11 15.30 0.37
CA ARG A 94 -12.48 16.71 0.27
C ARG A 94 -13.87 16.78 -0.31
N SER A 95 -14.86 17.07 0.54
CA SER A 95 -16.18 17.48 0.05
C SER A 95 -16.00 18.80 -0.70
N VAL A 96 -16.29 18.78 -2.00
CA VAL A 96 -16.35 20.00 -2.79
C VAL A 96 -17.81 20.40 -2.82
N ASP A 97 -18.21 21.24 -1.87
CA ASP A 97 -19.51 21.90 -1.94
C ASP A 97 -19.50 22.82 -3.16
N HIS A 98 -20.20 22.39 -4.21
CA HIS A 98 -20.36 23.18 -5.42
C HIS A 98 -21.49 24.20 -5.18
N ASP A 99 -21.10 25.42 -4.78
CA ASP A 99 -21.81 26.68 -5.00
C ASP A 99 -23.32 26.73 -4.64
N GLY A 100 -23.74 26.08 -3.55
CA GLY A 100 -25.06 26.31 -2.95
C GLY A 100 -26.28 25.97 -3.82
N ASN A 101 -26.10 25.18 -4.88
CA ASN A 101 -27.18 24.82 -5.79
C ASN A 101 -27.74 23.43 -5.43
N PRO A 102 -29.01 23.29 -4.99
CA PRO A 102 -29.54 22.06 -4.38
C PRO A 102 -29.80 20.88 -5.33
N ALA A 103 -29.33 20.92 -6.58
CA ALA A 103 -29.71 19.96 -7.61
C ALA A 103 -28.57 19.08 -8.14
N THR A 104 -27.31 19.31 -7.74
CA THR A 104 -26.19 18.44 -8.15
C THR A 104 -25.96 17.33 -7.13
N PRO A 105 -25.88 16.04 -7.54
CA PRO A 105 -25.61 14.95 -6.64
C PRO A 105 -24.30 15.22 -5.88
N LYS A 106 -24.29 15.02 -4.55
CA LYS A 106 -23.08 15.16 -3.73
C LYS A 106 -22.09 14.08 -4.19
N ILE A 107 -21.01 14.51 -4.83
CA ILE A 107 -19.93 13.66 -5.32
C ILE A 107 -18.83 13.68 -4.26
N VAL A 108 -18.41 12.51 -3.79
CA VAL A 108 -17.27 12.41 -2.88
C VAL A 108 -15.99 12.28 -3.68
N ARG A 109 -15.09 13.26 -3.52
CA ARG A 109 -13.76 13.23 -4.13
C ARG A 109 -12.82 12.40 -3.27
N VAL A 110 -12.31 11.32 -3.85
CA VAL A 110 -11.34 10.40 -3.26
C VAL A 110 -9.98 10.67 -3.89
N GLN A 111 -9.02 11.06 -3.05
CA GLN A 111 -7.62 11.15 -3.45
C GLN A 111 -6.86 9.97 -2.83
N ILE A 112 -6.34 9.08 -3.66
CA ILE A 112 -5.45 8.00 -3.22
C ILE A 112 -4.01 8.47 -3.39
N ASP A 113 -3.38 8.75 -2.26
CA ASP A 113 -1.98 9.10 -2.18
C ASP A 113 -1.15 7.84 -1.91
N LYS A 114 -0.25 7.51 -2.85
CA LYS A 114 0.77 6.46 -2.64
C LYS A 114 2.02 7.14 -2.13
N VAL A 115 2.39 6.85 -0.89
CA VAL A 115 3.63 7.36 -0.30
C VAL A 115 4.78 6.57 -0.91
N THR A 116 5.60 7.18 -1.76
CA THR A 116 6.78 6.48 -2.28
C THR A 116 7.85 6.32 -1.21
N GLU A 117 8.72 5.30 -1.33
CA GLU A 117 9.78 4.93 -0.37
C GLU A 117 10.68 6.08 0.11
N ASN A 118 10.78 7.18 -0.65
CA ASN A 118 11.54 8.38 -0.26
C ASN A 118 10.77 9.34 0.68
N GLY A 119 9.56 8.99 1.12
CA GLY A 119 8.66 9.88 1.87
C GLY A 119 7.97 10.94 1.01
N HIS A 120 8.14 10.89 -0.31
CA HIS A 120 7.44 11.76 -1.24
C HIS A 120 6.04 11.18 -1.50
N VAL A 121 5.01 11.98 -1.31
CA VAL A 121 3.65 11.61 -1.69
C VAL A 121 3.54 11.69 -3.21
N LYS A 122 3.41 10.55 -3.87
CA LYS A 122 3.01 10.53 -5.27
C LYS A 122 1.49 10.58 -5.29
N GLN A 123 0.95 11.78 -5.52
CA GLN A 123 -0.47 11.96 -5.87
C GLN A 123 -0.73 11.13 -7.12
N THR A 124 -1.31 9.95 -6.94
CA THR A 124 -1.36 8.99 -8.04
C THR A 124 -2.72 9.00 -8.70
N ARG A 125 -3.83 9.15 -7.94
CA ARG A 125 -5.19 9.06 -8.49
C ARG A 125 -6.19 9.89 -7.68
N MET A 126 -6.70 10.96 -8.29
CA MET A 126 -7.92 11.64 -7.82
C MET A 126 -9.09 11.17 -8.67
N PHE A 127 -10.20 10.84 -8.02
CA PHE A 127 -11.44 10.52 -8.70
C PHE A 127 -12.65 10.81 -7.82
N ASP A 128 -13.79 10.87 -8.49
CA ASP A 128 -15.05 11.30 -7.94
C ASP A 128 -15.98 10.07 -7.89
N LEU A 129 -16.49 9.72 -6.70
CA LEU A 129 -17.43 8.62 -6.53
C LEU A 129 -18.87 9.14 -6.66
N PRO A 130 -19.75 8.45 -7.44
CA PRO A 130 -21.13 8.86 -7.65
C PRO A 130 -22.03 8.41 -6.48
N ALA A 131 -21.68 8.81 -5.27
CA ALA A 131 -22.41 8.50 -4.04
C ALA A 131 -22.18 9.62 -3.00
N THR A 132 -23.17 9.81 -2.13
CA THR A 132 -23.04 10.71 -0.98
C THR A 132 -22.18 10.09 0.12
N GLU A 133 -21.70 10.91 1.05
CA GLU A 133 -20.97 10.46 2.22
C GLU A 133 -21.79 9.48 3.07
N ASP A 134 -23.03 9.81 3.42
CA ASP A 134 -23.94 8.91 4.16
C ASP A 134 -24.12 7.54 3.47
N GLN A 135 -24.23 7.54 2.14
CA GLN A 135 -24.33 6.33 1.34
C GLN A 135 -23.05 5.48 1.41
N LEU A 136 -21.88 6.13 1.35
CA LEU A 136 -20.58 5.47 1.45
C LEU A 136 -20.30 4.98 2.88
N SER A 137 -20.72 5.70 3.92
CA SER A 137 -20.63 5.26 5.31
C SER A 137 -21.50 4.04 5.56
N ALA A 138 -22.77 4.05 5.10
CA ALA A 138 -23.64 2.87 5.18
C ALA A 138 -23.07 1.67 4.41
N LEU A 139 -22.45 1.92 3.25
CA LEU A 139 -21.78 0.91 2.46
C LEU A 139 -20.56 0.32 3.19
N ALA A 140 -19.70 1.17 3.74
CA ALA A 140 -18.52 0.79 4.50
C ALA A 140 -18.89 -0.05 5.72
N GLU A 141 -19.93 0.36 6.46
CA GLU A 141 -20.39 -0.36 7.65
C GLU A 141 -20.87 -1.77 7.29
N GLY A 142 -21.72 -1.89 6.26
CA GLY A 142 -22.24 -3.18 5.89
C GLY A 142 -21.17 -4.10 5.28
N LEU A 143 -20.23 -3.58 4.48
CA LEU A 143 -19.16 -4.39 3.88
C LEU A 143 -18.09 -4.81 4.89
N LEU A 144 -17.60 -3.88 5.71
CA LEU A 144 -16.44 -4.11 6.58
C LEU A 144 -16.82 -4.67 7.95
N LYS A 145 -17.90 -4.16 8.57
CA LYS A 145 -18.32 -4.61 9.92
C LYS A 145 -19.30 -5.78 9.86
N GLN A 146 -20.28 -5.71 8.96
CA GLN A 146 -21.36 -6.72 8.88
C GLN A 146 -21.09 -7.82 7.85
N ASN A 147 -19.97 -7.74 7.12
CA ASN A 147 -19.55 -8.71 6.10
C ASN A 147 -20.63 -8.99 5.02
N ARG A 148 -21.40 -7.96 4.65
CA ARG A 148 -22.41 -8.04 3.59
C ARG A 148 -21.73 -8.17 2.23
N SER A 149 -22.42 -8.78 1.27
CA SER A 149 -21.88 -8.92 -0.09
C SER A 149 -21.94 -7.61 -0.87
N PHE A 150 -20.95 -7.33 -1.73
CA PHE A 150 -21.01 -6.20 -2.69
C PHE A 150 -21.89 -6.53 -3.91
N SER A 151 -23.14 -6.95 -3.67
CA SER A 151 -24.11 -7.33 -4.69
C SER A 151 -25.27 -6.35 -4.76
N GLU A 152 -25.80 -6.13 -5.96
CA GLU A 152 -26.86 -5.12 -6.22
C GLU A 152 -28.09 -5.31 -5.32
N ARG A 153 -28.47 -6.55 -5.05
CA ARG A 153 -29.64 -6.90 -4.22
C ARG A 153 -29.49 -6.48 -2.75
N GLU A 154 -28.27 -6.44 -2.21
CA GLU A 154 -28.04 -6.04 -0.81
C GLU A 154 -28.12 -4.53 -0.60
N TRP A 155 -27.82 -3.75 -1.64
CA TRP A 155 -27.62 -2.30 -1.52
C TRP A 155 -28.73 -1.47 -2.16
N THR A 156 -29.68 -2.12 -2.83
CA THR A 156 -30.78 -1.46 -3.57
C THR A 156 -32.15 -1.97 -3.14
N GLY A 157 -33.18 -1.14 -3.31
CA GLY A 157 -34.57 -1.47 -2.95
C GLY A 157 -35.17 -0.53 -1.91
N ALA A 158 -36.37 -0.84 -1.44
CA ALA A 158 -37.09 -0.01 -0.47
C ALA A 158 -36.29 0.11 0.86
N GLY A 159 -36.03 1.35 1.29
CA GLY A 159 -35.29 1.64 2.52
C GLY A 159 -33.78 1.38 2.45
N ARG A 160 -33.22 1.17 1.24
CA ARG A 160 -31.77 0.98 1.04
C ARG A 160 -31.07 2.27 0.62
N PRO A 161 -29.75 2.38 0.88
CA PRO A 161 -29.03 3.63 0.64
C PRO A 161 -28.94 4.02 -0.85
N PHE A 162 -29.04 3.07 -1.77
CA PHE A 162 -28.91 3.33 -3.21
C PHE A 162 -30.15 2.96 -4.01
N SER A 163 -30.45 3.73 -5.05
CA SER A 163 -31.23 3.25 -6.18
C SER A 163 -30.40 2.26 -7.02
N VAL A 164 -31.09 1.50 -7.89
CA VAL A 164 -30.45 0.52 -8.78
C VAL A 164 -29.40 1.18 -9.69
N ASP A 165 -29.75 2.33 -10.26
CA ASP A 165 -28.86 3.02 -11.20
C ASP A 165 -27.67 3.67 -10.51
N GLU A 166 -27.86 4.23 -9.31
CA GLU A 166 -26.76 4.78 -8.50
C GLU A 166 -25.77 3.69 -8.11
N PHE A 167 -26.26 2.55 -7.59
CA PHE A 167 -25.38 1.46 -7.19
C PHE A 167 -24.60 0.89 -8.39
N ARG A 168 -25.24 0.79 -9.57
CA ARG A 168 -24.54 0.34 -10.79
C ARG A 168 -23.44 1.29 -11.22
N LYS A 169 -23.68 2.60 -11.17
CA LYS A 169 -22.65 3.63 -11.46
C LYS A 169 -21.51 3.56 -10.45
N LEU A 170 -21.84 3.45 -9.16
CA LEU A 170 -20.85 3.31 -8.10
C LEU A 170 -20.00 2.05 -8.30
N ARG A 171 -20.63 0.90 -8.53
CA ARG A 171 -19.95 -0.37 -8.80
C ARG A 171 -19.05 -0.28 -10.03
N ALA A 172 -19.51 0.37 -11.11
CA ALA A 172 -18.71 0.55 -12.31
C ALA A 172 -17.44 1.36 -12.03
N GLU A 173 -17.53 2.43 -11.24
CA GLU A 173 -16.33 3.18 -10.82
C GLU A 173 -15.45 2.33 -9.87
N PHE A 174 -16.01 1.57 -8.93
CA PHE A 174 -15.23 0.67 -8.07
C PHE A 174 -14.44 -0.36 -8.89
N ILE A 175 -15.04 -0.93 -9.94
CA ILE A 175 -14.35 -1.86 -10.85
C ILE A 175 -13.30 -1.12 -11.68
N ARG A 176 -13.66 0.01 -12.29
CA ARG A 176 -12.78 0.81 -13.14
C ARG A 176 -11.53 1.30 -12.40
N ARG A 177 -11.66 1.54 -11.09
CA ARG A 177 -10.59 2.01 -10.20
C ARG A 177 -9.89 0.89 -9.44
N GLU A 178 -10.22 -0.39 -9.72
CA GLU A 178 -9.63 -1.57 -9.08
C GLU A 178 -9.84 -1.61 -7.56
N LEU A 179 -10.91 -0.97 -7.06
CA LEU A 179 -11.30 -1.00 -5.64
C LEU A 179 -12.03 -2.30 -5.27
N VAL A 180 -12.54 -3.01 -6.28
CA VAL A 180 -13.10 -4.35 -6.13
C VAL A 180 -12.54 -5.27 -7.18
N ALA A 181 -12.38 -6.53 -6.80
CA ALA A 181 -12.03 -7.62 -7.70
C ALA A 181 -13.15 -8.66 -7.72
N LEU A 182 -13.25 -9.43 -8.80
CA LEU A 182 -14.12 -10.61 -8.81
C LEU A 182 -13.65 -11.58 -7.72
N LYS A 183 -14.59 -12.12 -6.94
CA LYS A 183 -14.26 -13.09 -5.89
C LYS A 183 -13.59 -14.34 -6.46
N SER A 184 -13.94 -14.71 -7.69
CA SER A 184 -13.33 -15.80 -8.44
C SER A 184 -13.29 -15.41 -9.92
N GLU A 185 -12.11 -15.47 -10.54
CA GLU A 185 -11.96 -15.27 -11.99
C GLU A 185 -12.66 -16.35 -12.80
N LYS A 186 -12.84 -17.55 -12.22
CA LYS A 186 -13.48 -18.70 -12.87
C LYS A 186 -15.01 -18.60 -12.88
N ASP A 187 -15.58 -17.81 -11.97
CA ASP A 187 -17.03 -17.67 -11.84
C ASP A 187 -17.43 -16.24 -11.44
N ALA A 188 -17.76 -15.44 -12.45
CA ALA A 188 -18.21 -14.05 -12.29
C ALA A 188 -19.52 -13.92 -11.48
N ARG A 189 -20.26 -15.01 -11.24
CA ARG A 189 -21.50 -14.99 -10.45
C ARG A 189 -21.24 -14.92 -8.95
N GLN A 190 -20.02 -15.21 -8.50
CA GLN A 190 -19.64 -15.15 -7.08
C GLN A 190 -19.54 -13.71 -6.53
N GLY A 191 -19.76 -12.71 -7.39
CA GLY A 191 -19.77 -11.30 -7.03
C GLY A 191 -18.38 -10.74 -6.86
N TYR A 192 -18.29 -9.69 -6.05
CA TYR A 192 -17.10 -8.87 -5.91
C TYR A 192 -16.60 -8.88 -4.47
N THR A 193 -15.29 -8.80 -4.30
CA THR A 193 -14.61 -8.60 -3.02
C THR A 193 -13.81 -7.30 -3.07
N LEU A 194 -13.69 -6.62 -1.93
CA LEU A 194 -12.89 -5.41 -1.84
C LEU A 194 -11.41 -5.75 -1.96
N THR A 195 -10.69 -4.99 -2.79
CA THR A 195 -9.22 -4.98 -2.79
C THR A 195 -8.73 -4.24 -1.55
N ASP A 196 -7.42 -4.30 -1.27
CA ASP A 196 -6.86 -3.58 -0.13
C ASP A 196 -7.03 -2.05 -0.29
N ASP A 197 -6.87 -1.52 -1.51
CA ASP A 197 -7.18 -0.12 -1.84
C ASP A 197 -8.66 0.21 -1.59
N GLY A 198 -9.58 -0.68 -1.98
CA GLY A 198 -11.01 -0.51 -1.74
C GLY A 198 -11.39 -0.53 -0.26
N LYS A 199 -10.75 -1.39 0.53
CA LYS A 199 -10.93 -1.42 1.99
C LYS A 199 -10.43 -0.12 2.62
N ALA A 200 -9.22 0.33 2.26
CA ALA A 200 -8.65 1.56 2.80
C ALA A 200 -9.51 2.79 2.50
N VAL A 201 -10.10 2.87 1.30
CA VAL A 201 -11.07 3.93 0.94
C VAL A 201 -12.31 3.86 1.83
N LEU A 202 -12.87 2.67 2.05
CA LEU A 202 -14.08 2.52 2.85
C LEU A 202 -13.86 2.69 4.36
N GLU A 203 -12.68 2.32 4.88
CA GLU A 203 -12.33 2.47 6.30
C GLU A 203 -12.38 3.93 6.77
N GLN A 204 -12.07 4.89 5.88
CA GLN A 204 -12.17 6.30 6.22
C GLN A 204 -13.61 6.72 6.58
N PHE A 205 -14.63 6.13 5.93
CA PHE A 205 -16.03 6.43 6.23
C PHE A 205 -16.57 5.75 7.50
N LEU A 206 -15.73 4.96 8.20
CA LEU A 206 -16.06 4.38 9.50
C LEU A 206 -15.52 5.20 10.68
N SER A 207 -14.70 6.22 10.40
CA SER A 207 -13.84 6.91 11.38
C SER A 207 -14.47 8.17 12.00
N GLU A 208 -15.73 8.46 11.68
CA GLU A 208 -16.53 9.55 12.27
C GLU A 208 -17.63 9.01 13.19
#